data_AF-A0A4R8L503-F1
#
_entry.id   AF-A0A4R8L503-F1
#
_cell.length_a   1.000
_cell.length_b   1.000
_cell.length_c   1.000
_cell.angle_alpha   90.00
_cell.angle_beta   90.00
_cell.angle_gamma   90.00
#
_symmetry.space_group_name_H-M   'P 1'
#
loop_
_entity.id
_entity.type
_entity.pdbx_description
1 polymer ?
#
loop_
_entity_poly.entity_id
_entity_poly.type
_entity_poly.pdbx_seq_one_letter_code
_entity_poly.pdbx_strand_id
1 'polypeptide(L)' 'MKFKVRALSVNLTVEPHTFTEARDEIIDTESNAIFDACVSIRDVEIVYEDFWNYLNSENEIHDASSKVKVLSVTPIVA' A
#
# COMPACT_ATOMS: atom_id res chain seq x y z
N MET A 1 14.67 -4.23 7.10
CA MET A 1 14.91 -4.15 5.63
C MET A 1 14.10 -3.01 5.08
N LYS A 2 14.61 -2.25 4.13
CA LYS A 2 13.91 -1.07 3.62
C LYS A 2 13.40 -1.29 2.19
N PHE A 3 12.18 -0.85 1.93
CA PHE A 3 11.54 -0.88 0.62
C PHE A 3 11.01 0.50 0.26
N LYS A 4 11.08 0.85 -1.01
CA LYS A 4 10.35 1.97 -1.58
C LYS A 4 9.06 1.44 -2.21
N VAL A 5 7.92 1.91 -1.72
CA VAL A 5 6.60 1.59 -2.27
C VAL A 5 6.10 2.79 -3.05
N ARG A 6 5.72 2.58 -4.31
CA ARG A 6 5.04 3.59 -5.12
C ARG A 6 3.56 3.24 -5.23
N ALA A 7 2.68 4.09 -4.72
CA ALA A 7 1.24 3.82 -4.68
C ALA A 7 0.40 5.05 -5.06
N LEU A 8 -0.88 4.82 -5.40
CA LEU A 8 -1.89 5.85 -5.64
C LEU A 8 -3.25 5.42 -5.10
N SER A 9 -4.19 6.36 -5.05
CA SER A 9 -5.60 6.08 -4.77
C SER A 9 -6.41 6.14 -6.06
N VAL A 10 -7.27 5.14 -6.26
CA VAL A 10 -8.24 5.06 -7.34
C VAL A 10 -9.59 5.55 -6.84
N ASN A 11 -10.17 6.55 -7.49
CA ASN A 11 -11.52 7.02 -7.22
C ASN A 11 -12.53 6.15 -7.98
N LEU A 12 -13.37 5.44 -7.23
CA LEU A 12 -14.36 4.49 -7.73
C LEU A 12 -15.74 5.13 -7.96
N THR A 13 -15.93 6.43 -7.64
CA THR A 13 -17.22 7.10 -7.76
C THR A 13 -17.51 7.63 -9.17
N VAL A 14 -16.56 7.51 -10.10
CA VAL A 14 -16.65 8.05 -11.46
C VAL A 14 -16.22 7.01 -12.50
N GLU A 15 -16.78 7.11 -13.71
CA GLU A 15 -16.45 6.26 -14.86
C GLU A 15 -16.09 7.12 -16.08
N PRO A 16 -14.88 7.00 -16.66
CA PRO A 16 -13.80 6.12 -16.22
C PRO A 16 -13.24 6.52 -14.85
N HIS A 17 -12.81 5.54 -14.06
CA HIS A 17 -12.13 5.80 -12.79
C HIS A 17 -10.97 6.78 -12.95
N THR A 18 -10.78 7.61 -11.94
CA THR A 18 -9.67 8.58 -11.87
C THR A 18 -8.69 8.18 -10.77
N PHE A 19 -7.48 8.72 -10.81
CA PHE A 19 -6.42 8.35 -9.88
C PHE A 19 -5.69 9.59 -9.36
N THR A 20 -5.22 9.51 -8.12
CA THR A 20 -4.29 10.52 -7.59
C THR A 20 -2.92 10.39 -8.24
N GLU A 21 -2.10 11.43 -8.09
CA GLU A 21 -0.67 11.31 -8.39
C GLU A 21 -0.05 10.20 -7.53
N ALA A 22 0.85 9.42 -8.15
CA ALA A 22 1.56 8.36 -7.46
C ALA A 22 2.63 8.93 -6.52
N ARG A 23 2.70 8.39 -5.31
CA ARG A 23 3.62 8.81 -4.24
C ARG A 23 4.55 7.67 -3.88
N ASP A 24 5.77 8.03 -3.48
CA ASP A 24 6.78 7.09 -2.99
C ASP A 24 6.83 7.17 -1.46
N GLU A 25 6.77 6.02 -0.80
CA GLU A 25 6.91 5.87 0.65
C GLU A 25 8.03 4.88 0.97
N ILE A 26 8.78 5.16 2.03
CA ILE A 26 9.86 4.28 2.50
C ILE A 26 9.33 3.46 3.67
N ILE A 27 9.20 2.16 3.44
CA ILE A 27 8.81 1.19 4.46
C ILE A 27 10.06 0.57 5.03
N ASP A 28 10.24 0.71 6.34
CA ASP A 28 11.28 0.01 7.09
C ASP A 28 10.63 -1.12 7.91
N THR A 29 10.83 -2.36 7.44
CA THR A 29 10.21 -3.54 8.04
C THR A 29 10.75 -3.86 9.44
N GLU A 30 11.88 -3.27 9.84
CA GLU A 30 12.43 -3.46 11.19
C GLU A 30 11.81 -2.53 12.23
N SER A 31 11.36 -1.34 11.80
CA SER A 31 10.80 -0.33 12.70
C SER A 31 9.28 -0.21 12.60
N ASN A 32 8.65 -0.73 11.54
CA ASN A 32 7.21 -0.74 11.37
C ASN A 32 6.65 -2.15 11.62
N ALA A 33 5.99 -2.32 12.79
CA ALA A 33 5.41 -3.59 13.22
C ALA A 33 4.35 -4.16 12.26
N ILE A 34 3.71 -3.32 11.43
CA ILE A 34 2.75 -3.80 10.42
C ILE A 34 3.45 -4.66 9.36
N PHE A 35 4.74 -4.41 9.11
CA PHE A 35 5.52 -5.05 8.05
C PHE A 35 6.61 -5.99 8.59
N ASP A 36 6.57 -6.37 9.87
CA ASP A 36 7.64 -7.14 10.52
C ASP A 36 7.87 -8.53 9.90
N ALA A 37 6.80 -9.15 9.41
CA ALA A 37 6.80 -10.44 8.73
C ALA A 37 7.14 -10.34 7.22
N CYS A 38 7.28 -9.14 6.66
CA CYS A 38 7.54 -8.97 5.24
C CYS A 38 9.00 -9.31 4.90
N VAL A 39 9.19 -10.35 4.09
CA VAL A 39 10.53 -10.81 3.64
C VAL A 39 10.75 -10.59 2.15
N SER A 40 9.69 -10.32 1.39
CA SER A 40 9.73 -10.12 -0.05
C SER A 40 8.98 -8.85 -0.48
N ILE A 41 9.23 -8.41 -1.71
CA ILE A 41 8.49 -7.29 -2.33
C ILE A 41 6.98 -7.57 -2.39
N ARG A 42 6.59 -8.84 -2.53
CA ARG A 42 5.19 -9.25 -2.61
C ARG A 42 4.50 -9.12 -1.27
N ASP A 43 5.18 -9.46 -0.18
CA ASP A 43 4.61 -9.33 1.17
C ASP A 43 4.35 -7.86 1.49
N VAL A 44 5.29 -6.99 1.15
CA VAL A 44 5.13 -5.54 1.33
C VAL A 44 3.97 -4.99 0.51
N GLU A 45 3.81 -5.43 -0.75
CA GLU A 45 2.69 -5.01 -1.60
C GLU A 45 1.33 -5.36 -0.98
N ILE A 46 1.18 -6.62 -0.54
CA ILE A 46 -0.06 -7.11 0.08
C ILE A 46 -0.35 -6.34 1.37
N VAL A 47 0.61 -6.30 2.29
CA VAL A 47 0.43 -5.67 3.60
C VAL A 47 0.17 -4.16 3.46
N TYR A 48 0.82 -3.49 2.52
CA TYR A 48 0.61 -2.06 2.28
C TYR A 48 -0.82 -1.78 1.81
N GLU A 49 -1.30 -2.55 0.84
CA GLU A 49 -2.68 -2.39 0.36
C GLU A 49 -3.71 -2.79 1.40
N ASP A 50 -3.46 -3.88 2.13
CA ASP A 50 -4.36 -4.34 3.19
C ASP A 50 -4.48 -3.29 4.30
N PHE A 51 -3.35 -2.74 4.76
CA PHE A 51 -3.31 -1.69 5.76
C PHE A 51 -4.15 -0.47 5.36
N TRP A 52 -3.99 0.03 4.13
CA TRP A 52 -4.72 1.22 3.70
C TRP A 52 -6.19 0.94 3.36
N ASN A 53 -6.50 -0.22 2.80
CA ASN A 53 -7.84 -0.54 2.34
C ASN A 53 -8.75 -1.11 3.43
N TYR A 54 -8.19 -1.63 4.52
CA TYR A 54 -8.88 -2.31 5.62
C TYR A 54 -8.40 -1.85 7.01
N LEU A 55 -7.98 -0.58 7.12
CA LEU A 55 -7.37 0.02 8.32
C LEU A 55 -8.09 -0.29 9.65
N ASN A 56 -9.42 -0.38 9.62
CA ASN A 56 -10.24 -0.55 10.83
C ASN A 56 -10.67 -2.01 11.10
N SER A 57 -10.70 -2.87 10.07
CA SER A 57 -11.22 -4.25 10.15
C SER A 57 -10.95 -5.00 8.84
N GLU A 58 -10.56 -6.27 8.95
CA GLU A 58 -10.41 -7.19 7.80
C GLU A 58 -11.73 -7.43 7.05
N ASN A 59 -12.86 -7.14 7.69
CA ASN A 59 -14.20 -7.35 7.12
C ASN A 59 -14.88 -6.04 6.67
N GLU A 60 -14.18 -4.90 6.78
CA GLU A 60 -14.74 -3.58 6.43
C GLU A 60 -13.77 -2.78 5.58
N ILE A 61 -14.24 -2.37 4.40
CA ILE A 61 -13.48 -1.47 3.54
C ILE A 61 -13.38 -0.11 4.24
N HIS A 62 -12.16 0.39 4.43
CA HIS A 62 -11.90 1.67 5.09
C HIS A 62 -12.61 2.85 4.39
N ASP A 63 -12.52 2.92 3.06
CA ASP A 63 -13.21 3.89 2.23
C ASP A 63 -13.79 3.19 1.00
N ALA A 64 -15.12 3.09 0.90
CA ALA A 64 -15.76 2.42 -0.23
C ALA A 64 -15.69 3.25 -1.53
N SER A 65 -15.36 4.55 -1.44
CA SER A 65 -15.23 5.45 -2.59
C SER A 65 -13.83 5.42 -3.23
N SER A 66 -12.84 4.84 -2.54
CA SER A 66 -11.44 4.87 -2.93
C SER A 66 -10.72 3.56 -2.62
N LYS A 67 -9.81 3.14 -3.48
CA LYS A 67 -8.88 2.04 -3.17
C LYS A 67 -7.44 2.46 -3.39
N VAL A 68 -6.58 2.16 -2.42
CA VAL A 68 -5.14 2.29 -2.59
C VAL A 68 -4.62 1.11 -3.40
N LYS A 69 -3.81 1.42 -4.42
CA LYS A 69 -3.08 0.44 -5.22
C LYS A 69 -1.60 0.77 -5.29
N VAL A 70 -0.79 -0.25 -5.08
CA VAL A 70 0.64 -0.25 -5.28
C VAL A 70 0.93 -0.46 -6.76
N LEU A 71 1.85 0.33 -7.29
CA LEU A 71 2.35 0.26 -8.67
C LEU A 71 3.71 -0.42 -8.73
N SER A 72 4.54 -0.23 -7.71
CA SER A 72 5.82 -0.92 -7.59
C SER A 72 6.32 -0.97 -6.15
N VAL A 73 7.06 -2.03 -5.84
CA VAL A 73 7.86 -2.17 -4.63
C VAL A 73 9.30 -2.44 -5.03
N THR A 74 10.24 -1.64 -4.53
CA THR A 74 11.68 -1.80 -4.83
C THR A 74 12.48 -1.93 -3.53
N PRO A 75 13.29 -2.99 -3.34
CA PRO A 75 14.21 -3.08 -2.22
C PRO A 75 15.20 -1.92 -2.25
N ILE A 76 15.44 -1.30 -1.10
CA ILE A 76 16.48 -0.30 -0.94
C ILE A 76 17.71 -1.05 -0.44
N VAL A 77 18.63 -1.34 -1.35
CA VAL A 77 19.91 -1.94 -0.99
C VAL A 77 20.74 -0.86 -0.30
N ALA A 78 21.10 -1.10 0.95
CA ALA A 78 22.01 -0.26 1.72
C ALA A 78 23.47 -0.51 1.32
#